data_AF-A0A371GDW5-F1
#
_entry.id   AF-A0A371GDW5-F1
#
_cell.length_a   1.000
_cell.length_b   1.000
_cell.length_c   1.000
_cell.angle_alpha   90.00
_cell.angle_beta   90.00
_cell.angle_gamma   90.00
#
_symmetry.space_group_name_H-M   'P 1'
#
loop_
_entity.id
_entity.type
_entity.pdbx_description
1 polymer ?
#
loop_
_entity_poly.entity_id
_entity_poly.type
_entity_poly.pdbx_seq_one_letter_code
_entity_poly.pdbx_strand_id
1 'polypeptide(L)'
;MRCFTFNDFQLAPTLEEYECLLRLPMTESSPYFYRGHYPSWASVARLIKVLESELDKKKLNQNGAEGLPQTYLEERLGHLLEKEDWPAILDALGLLVCGIVLFPHIEDYVDIAVVDALLARRD
;
A
#
# COMPACT_ATOMS: atom_id res chain seq x y z
N MET A 1 0.01 23.83 -5.84
CA MET A 1 -0.86 22.72 -5.40
C MET A 1 -0.38 21.48 -6.14
N ARG A 2 0.09 20.44 -5.45
CA ARG A 2 0.50 19.18 -6.07
C ARG A 2 -0.70 18.23 -5.94
N CYS A 3 -1.39 17.97 -7.03
CA CYS A 3 -2.56 17.07 -7.06
C CYS A 3 -2.23 15.85 -7.91
N PHE A 4 -2.65 14.68 -7.44
CA PHE A 4 -2.64 13.45 -8.23
C PHE A 4 -3.98 13.33 -8.95
N THR A 5 -3.96 12.83 -10.19
CA THR A 5 -5.15 12.60 -11.00
C THR A 5 -5.15 11.15 -11.45
N PHE A 6 -6.21 10.40 -11.14
CA PHE A 6 -6.41 9.06 -11.67
C PHE A 6 -7.07 9.15 -13.06
N ASN A 7 -6.81 8.17 -13.93
CA ASN A 7 -7.33 8.15 -15.31
C ASN A 7 -8.87 8.05 -15.36
N ASP A 8 -9.47 7.44 -14.33
CA ASP A 8 -10.87 7.02 -14.39
C ASP A 8 -11.77 7.86 -13.45
N PHE A 9 -11.17 8.55 -12.47
CA PHE A 9 -11.85 9.39 -11.49
C PHE A 9 -10.95 10.57 -11.05
N GLN A 10 -11.49 11.78 -10.98
CA GLN A 10 -10.78 12.92 -10.37
C GLN A 10 -10.90 12.85 -8.84
N LEU A 11 -10.10 11.99 -8.20
CA LEU A 11 -9.83 12.13 -6.78
C LEU A 11 -8.65 13.09 -6.62
N ALA A 12 -8.89 14.27 -6.06
CA ALA A 12 -7.83 15.19 -5.63
C ALA A 12 -7.99 15.46 -4.12
N PRO A 13 -7.73 14.47 -3.25
CA PRO A 13 -7.92 14.65 -1.82
C PRO A 13 -7.00 15.75 -1.30
N THR A 14 -7.49 16.52 -0.33
CA THR A 14 -6.64 17.48 0.37
C THR A 14 -5.60 16.76 1.23
N LEU A 15 -4.58 17.48 1.70
CA LEU A 15 -3.55 16.88 2.56
C LEU A 15 -4.18 16.25 3.80
N GLU A 16 -5.17 16.94 4.39
CA GLU A 16 -5.92 16.51 5.57
C GLU A 16 -6.72 15.23 5.31
N GLU A 17 -7.29 15.08 4.11
CA GLU A 17 -8.02 13.87 3.71
C GLU A 17 -7.06 12.67 3.56
N TYR A 18 -5.85 12.89 3.04
CA TYR A 18 -4.81 11.86 3.02
C TYR A 18 -4.33 11.50 4.44
N GLU A 19 -4.09 12.48 5.30
CA GLU A 19 -3.73 12.24 6.71
C GLU A 19 -4.81 11.41 7.41
N CYS A 20 -6.09 11.70 7.16
CA CYS A 20 -7.22 10.97 7.70
C CYS A 20 -7.32 9.54 7.14
N LEU A 21 -7.21 9.36 5.82
CA LEU A 21 -7.28 8.06 5.15
C LEU A 21 -6.15 7.14 5.60
N LEU A 22 -4.92 7.67 5.70
CA LEU A 22 -3.74 6.89 6.03
C LEU A 22 -3.50 6.80 7.55
N ARG A 23 -4.18 7.65 8.34
CA ARG A 23 -3.92 7.88 9.77
C ARG A 23 -2.46 8.29 10.04
N LEU A 24 -1.91 9.11 9.15
CA LEU A 24 -0.51 9.55 9.18
C LEU A 24 -0.43 11.07 9.28
N PRO A 25 0.17 11.65 10.33
CA PRO A 25 0.45 13.10 10.36
C PRO A 25 1.60 13.43 9.41
N MET A 26 1.30 14.17 8.34
CA MET A 26 2.25 14.52 7.27
C MET A 26 3.03 15.80 7.58
N THR A 27 2.60 16.58 8.56
CA THR A 27 3.23 17.85 8.96
C THR A 27 4.41 17.70 9.92
N GLU A 28 4.56 16.58 10.63
CA GLU A 28 5.63 16.36 11.62
C GLU A 28 6.57 15.19 11.30
N SER A 29 6.34 14.46 10.22
CA SER A 29 7.05 13.20 9.96
C SER A 29 8.28 13.39 9.07
N SER A 30 9.43 12.85 9.53
CA SER A 30 10.68 12.85 8.76
C SER A 30 10.48 12.21 7.38
N PRO A 31 11.17 12.65 6.30
CA PRO A 31 11.05 12.02 4.97
C PRO A 31 11.32 10.51 5.01
N TYR A 32 10.71 9.75 4.11
CA TYR A 32 10.93 8.30 4.08
C TYR A 32 12.35 8.03 3.60
N PHE A 33 13.11 7.32 4.42
CA PHE A 33 14.44 6.84 4.08
C PHE A 33 14.43 5.32 4.16
N TYR A 34 14.75 4.69 3.03
CA TYR A 34 14.92 3.24 2.96
C TYR A 34 15.97 2.78 3.99
N ARG A 35 15.59 1.84 4.87
CA ARG A 35 16.42 1.37 6.00
C ARG A 35 17.39 0.24 5.61
N GLY A 36 17.63 0.01 4.32
CA GLY A 36 18.58 -0.99 3.82
C GLY A 36 18.06 -2.43 3.79
N HIS A 37 16.80 -2.66 4.15
CA HIS A 37 16.13 -3.95 4.06
C HIS A 37 14.63 -3.75 3.84
N TYR A 38 14.00 -4.68 3.13
CA TYR A 38 12.54 -4.70 2.95
C TYR A 38 11.85 -5.52 4.04
N PRO A 39 10.56 -5.24 4.32
CA PRO A 39 9.80 -6.02 5.29
C PRO A 39 9.68 -7.48 4.87
N SER A 40 9.55 -8.38 5.85
CA SER A 40 9.30 -9.79 5.59
C SER A 40 7.90 -10.04 5.02
N TRP A 41 7.74 -11.10 4.24
CA TRP A 41 6.44 -11.53 3.72
C TRP A 41 5.43 -11.84 4.82
N ALA A 42 5.87 -12.36 5.97
CA ALA A 42 5.04 -12.46 7.17
C ALA A 42 4.42 -11.12 7.62
N SER A 43 5.18 -10.01 7.53
CA SER A 43 4.67 -8.67 7.85
C SER A 43 3.66 -8.19 6.82
N VAL A 44 3.90 -8.44 5.53
CA VAL A 44 2.96 -8.14 4.45
C VAL A 44 1.65 -8.94 4.64
N ALA A 45 1.75 -10.23 4.94
CA ALA A 45 0.61 -11.11 5.15
C ALA A 45 -0.26 -10.66 6.31
N ARG A 46 0.38 -10.25 7.42
CA ARG A 46 -0.31 -9.68 8.59
C ARG A 46 -1.02 -8.36 8.28
N LEU A 47 -0.41 -7.52 7.44
CA LEU A 47 -0.97 -6.23 7.03
C LEU A 47 -2.29 -6.40 6.25
N ILE A 48 -2.32 -7.33 5.28
CA ILE A 48 -3.53 -7.58 4.46
C ILE A 48 -4.40 -8.75 4.98
N LYS A 49 -4.07 -9.28 6.17
CA LYS A 49 -4.78 -10.37 6.88
C LYS A 49 -4.87 -11.71 6.14
N VAL A 50 -3.83 -12.10 5.41
CA VAL A 50 -3.76 -13.39 4.71
C VAL A 50 -2.69 -14.29 5.34
N LEU A 51 -2.64 -15.55 4.89
CA LEU A 51 -1.54 -16.45 5.24
C LEU A 51 -0.34 -16.16 4.36
N GLU A 52 0.87 -16.25 4.92
CA GLU A 52 2.12 -16.08 4.15
C GLU A 52 2.23 -17.10 3.00
N SER A 53 1.75 -18.32 3.19
CA SER A 53 1.71 -19.37 2.16
C SER A 53 0.73 -19.06 1.01
N GLU A 54 -0.23 -18.16 1.22
CA GLU A 54 -1.07 -17.63 0.14
C GLU A 54 -0.28 -16.63 -0.70
N LEU A 55 0.51 -15.77 -0.05
CA LEU A 55 1.36 -14.79 -0.72
C LEU A 55 2.46 -15.44 -1.56
N ASP A 56 3.01 -16.57 -1.14
CA ASP A 56 4.00 -17.30 -1.94
C ASP A 56 3.51 -17.66 -3.35
N LYS A 57 2.19 -17.83 -3.52
CA LYS A 57 1.57 -18.14 -4.81
C LYS A 57 1.21 -16.90 -5.63
N LYS A 58 1.19 -15.73 -4.99
CA LYS A 58 0.66 -14.47 -5.55
C LYS A 58 1.73 -13.43 -5.77
N LYS A 59 2.83 -13.47 -5.01
CA LYS A 59 3.95 -12.55 -5.14
C LYS A 59 4.58 -12.68 -6.53
N LEU A 60 4.93 -11.54 -7.08
CA LEU A 60 5.66 -11.43 -8.32
C LEU A 60 7.08 -10.94 -8.05
N ASN A 61 8.01 -11.39 -8.88
CA ASN A 61 9.32 -10.79 -8.99
C ASN A 61 9.44 -10.25 -10.41
N GLN A 62 9.37 -8.92 -10.55
CA GLN A 62 9.57 -8.25 -11.83
C GLN A 62 10.88 -7.46 -11.77
N ASN A 63 11.81 -7.80 -12.65
CA ASN A 63 13.08 -7.07 -12.81
C ASN A 63 13.90 -6.93 -11.51
N GLY A 64 13.80 -7.88 -10.58
CA GLY A 64 14.50 -7.84 -9.30
C GLY A 64 13.77 -7.10 -8.18
N ALA A 65 12.58 -6.57 -8.45
CA ALA A 65 11.69 -5.99 -7.45
C ALA A 65 10.54 -6.98 -7.14
N GLU A 66 10.38 -7.27 -5.85
CA GLU A 66 9.31 -8.12 -5.36
C GLU A 66 8.05 -7.29 -5.05
N GLY A 67 6.87 -7.89 -5.21
CA GLY A 67 5.65 -7.35 -4.62
C GLY A 67 4.39 -8.08 -5.06
N LEU A 68 3.26 -7.38 -5.03
CA LEU A 68 1.94 -7.99 -5.21
C LEU A 68 1.20 -7.40 -6.41
N PRO A 69 0.47 -8.23 -7.19
CA PRO A 69 -0.43 -7.72 -8.21
C PRO A 69 -1.46 -6.76 -7.60
N GLN A 70 -1.69 -5.64 -8.27
CA GLN A 70 -2.71 -4.67 -7.85
C GLN A 70 -4.09 -5.31 -7.78
N THR A 71 -4.44 -6.11 -8.80
CA THR A 71 -5.71 -6.85 -8.87
C THR A 71 -5.93 -7.78 -7.68
N TYR A 72 -4.87 -8.43 -7.19
CA TYR A 72 -4.96 -9.26 -5.98
C TYR A 72 -5.27 -8.43 -4.73
N LEU A 73 -4.67 -7.25 -4.61
CA LEU A 73 -4.95 -6.35 -3.49
C LEU A 73 -6.37 -5.77 -3.56
N GLU A 74 -6.88 -5.48 -4.75
CA GLU A 74 -8.27 -5.04 -4.96
C GLU A 74 -9.29 -6.14 -4.64
N GLU A 75 -9.07 -7.38 -5.11
CA GLU A 75 -9.87 -8.54 -4.72
C GLU A 75 -9.85 -8.73 -3.19
N ARG A 76 -8.67 -8.60 -2.60
CA ARG A 76 -8.51 -8.73 -1.15
C ARG A 76 -9.25 -7.63 -0.39
N LEU A 77 -9.19 -6.39 -0.86
CA LEU A 77 -9.94 -5.27 -0.31
C LEU A 77 -11.46 -5.56 -0.33
N GLY A 78 -11.98 -6.14 -1.41
CA GLY A 78 -13.37 -6.60 -1.50
C GLY A 78 -13.73 -7.57 -0.38
N HIS A 79 -12.92 -8.60 -0.14
CA HIS A 79 -13.14 -9.56 0.94
C HIS A 79 -13.02 -8.96 2.35
N LEU A 80 -12.19 -7.92 2.52
CA LEU A 80 -12.07 -7.21 3.80
C LEU A 80 -13.30 -6.33 4.06
N LEU A 81 -13.86 -5.71 3.02
CA LEU A 81 -15.11 -4.96 3.08
C LEU A 81 -16.30 -5.85 3.48
N GLU A 82 -16.42 -7.04 2.89
CA GLU A 82 -17.45 -8.03 3.28
C GLU A 82 -17.39 -8.42 4.76
N LYS A 83 -16.19 -8.39 5.35
CA LYS A 83 -15.93 -8.73 6.76
C LYS A 83 -15.95 -7.52 7.69
N GLU A 84 -16.09 -6.32 7.15
CA GLU A 84 -16.03 -5.04 7.87
C GLU A 84 -14.75 -4.89 8.74
N ASP A 85 -13.62 -5.47 8.31
CA ASP A 85 -12.32 -5.33 9.02
C ASP A 85 -11.68 -3.97 8.68
N TRP A 86 -12.23 -2.90 9.27
CA TRP A 86 -11.83 -1.51 8.98
C TRP A 86 -10.32 -1.23 9.08
N PRO A 87 -9.58 -1.74 10.09
CA PRO A 87 -8.13 -1.62 10.09
C PRO A 87 -7.50 -2.22 8.83
N ALA A 88 -7.81 -3.47 8.49
CA ALA A 88 -7.24 -4.12 7.32
C ALA A 88 -7.67 -3.45 5.99
N ILE A 89 -8.89 -2.92 5.93
CA ILE A 89 -9.38 -2.13 4.80
C ILE A 89 -8.51 -0.90 4.57
N LEU A 90 -8.22 -0.13 5.63
CA LEU A 90 -7.36 1.05 5.55
C LEU A 90 -5.92 0.67 5.19
N ASP A 91 -5.41 -0.47 5.69
CA ASP A 91 -4.10 -1.00 5.36
C ASP A 91 -4.00 -1.32 3.85
N ALA A 92 -4.98 -2.04 3.30
CA ALA A 92 -5.03 -2.41 1.89
C ALA A 92 -5.24 -1.20 0.96
N LEU A 93 -6.13 -0.26 1.34
CA LEU A 93 -6.29 1.01 0.63
C LEU A 93 -5.01 1.84 0.65
N GLY A 94 -4.34 1.93 1.80
CA GLY A 94 -3.08 2.62 1.96
C GLY A 94 -2.01 2.07 1.02
N LEU A 95 -1.91 0.74 0.89
CA LEU A 95 -0.99 0.11 -0.07
C LEU A 95 -1.31 0.48 -1.53
N LEU A 96 -2.58 0.40 -1.93
CA LEU A 96 -2.99 0.74 -3.31
C LEU A 96 -2.68 2.21 -3.63
N VAL A 97 -3.07 3.12 -2.73
CA VAL A 97 -2.85 4.56 -2.89
C VAL A 97 -1.36 4.90 -2.89
N CYS A 98 -0.60 4.38 -1.92
CA CYS A 98 0.84 4.62 -1.84
C CYS A 98 1.60 4.00 -3.02
N GLY A 99 1.16 2.86 -3.55
CA GLY A 99 1.73 2.26 -4.75
C GLY A 99 1.63 3.19 -5.95
N ILE A 100 0.43 3.73 -6.19
CA ILE A 100 0.17 4.64 -7.30
C ILE A 100 0.91 5.97 -7.12
N VAL A 101 0.98 6.50 -5.89
CA VAL A 101 1.60 7.80 -5.61
C VAL A 101 3.12 7.75 -5.60
N LEU A 102 3.71 6.73 -4.96
CA LEU A 102 5.15 6.64 -4.74
C LEU A 102 5.88 6.01 -5.92
N PHE A 103 5.23 5.08 -6.63
CA PHE A 103 5.83 4.33 -7.73
C PHE A 103 4.90 4.27 -8.96
N PRO A 104 4.49 5.41 -9.53
CA PRO A 104 3.51 5.46 -10.63
C PRO A 104 3.98 4.79 -11.93
N HIS A 105 5.27 4.48 -12.06
CA HIS A 105 5.84 3.83 -13.24
C HIS A 105 5.76 2.30 -13.19
N ILE A 106 5.30 1.75 -12.08
CA ILE A 106 5.13 0.32 -11.90
C ILE A 106 3.66 0.00 -12.19
N GLU A 107 3.40 -0.48 -13.42
CA GLU A 107 2.06 -0.86 -13.85
C GLU A 107 1.66 -2.20 -13.22
N ASP A 108 0.38 -2.29 -12.83
CA ASP A 108 -0.32 -3.50 -12.37
C ASP A 108 0.24 -4.21 -11.12
N TYR A 109 1.22 -3.63 -10.41
CA TYR A 109 1.75 -4.21 -9.18
C TYR A 109 2.21 -3.18 -8.15
N VAL A 110 2.11 -3.55 -6.87
CA VAL A 110 2.55 -2.76 -5.71
C VAL A 110 3.89 -3.32 -5.21
N ASP A 111 4.96 -2.52 -5.34
CA ASP A 111 6.31 -2.83 -4.88
C ASP A 111 6.36 -3.04 -3.36
N ILE A 112 7.16 -4.02 -2.91
CA ILE A 112 7.43 -4.22 -1.49
C ILE A 112 8.02 -2.97 -0.81
N ALA A 113 8.66 -2.08 -1.56
CA ALA A 113 9.10 -0.76 -1.12
C ALA A 113 7.94 0.14 -0.68
N VAL A 114 6.74 -0.03 -1.25
CA VAL A 114 5.51 0.64 -0.80
C VAL A 114 5.13 0.15 0.59
N VAL A 115 5.25 -1.15 0.83
CA VAL A 115 4.96 -1.74 2.14
C VAL A 115 5.96 -1.21 3.17
N ASP A 116 7.24 -1.14 2.83
CA ASP A 116 8.26 -0.55 3.71
C ASP A 116 7.93 0.91 4.04
N ALA A 117 7.59 1.71 3.02
CA ALA A 117 7.21 3.10 3.20
C ALA A 117 5.96 3.28 4.08
N LEU A 118 4.95 2.43 3.92
CA LEU A 118 3.73 2.47 4.72
C LEU A 118 4.00 2.05 6.16
N LEU A 119 4.80 1.01 6.38
CA LEU A 119 5.17 0.54 7.72
C LEU A 119 6.05 1.55 8.45
N ALA A 120 7.02 2.17 7.77
CA ALA A 120 7.90 3.18 8.34
C ALA A 120 7.16 4.44 8.83
N ARG A 121 5.90 4.62 8.44
CA ARG A 121 5.04 5.73 8.87
C ARG A 121 4.13 5.38 10.05
N ARG A 122 3.98 4.09 10.37
CA ARG A 122 3.13 3.62 11.48
C ARG A 122 3.84 3.58 12.84
N ASP A 123 5.16 3.66 12.83
CA ASP A 123 6.02 3.74 14.01
C ASP A 123 6.06 5.18 14.57
#